data_AF-A0A7S0Z0B0-F1
#
_entry.id   AF-A0A7S0Z0B0-F1
#
_cell.length_a   1.000
_cell.length_b   1.000
_cell.length_c   1.000
_cell.angle_alpha   90.00
_cell.angle_beta   90.00
_cell.angle_gamma   90.00
#
_symmetry.space_group_name_H-M   'P 1'
#
loop_
_entity.id
_entity.type
_entity.pdbx_description
1 polymer ?
#
loop_
_entity_poly.entity_id
_entity_poly.type
_entity_poly.pdbx_seq_one_letter_code
_entity_poly.pdbx_strand_id
1 'polypeptide(L)'
;VGSALHVGWGVGGGGGDIWGQVTAACDRQGQSWASWAYKSFCIDDAPAHGEGQCGAFGCCRTGYGGHMFGNATIPPLDAQAKLARTYAPAVSGEILTSLFDPATHTFTLTYAPGAPGAGGAGATEIFTSDKLHYPDGMSVAVEPEGSATWKRVPNGLVVVATGAPLTDQITITVSPVNPSRGGAGAGR
;
A
#
# COMPACT_ATOMS: atom_id res chain seq x y z
N VAL A 1 -3.46 4.09 -25.26
CA VAL A 1 -4.61 3.25 -25.71
C VAL A 1 -5.40 2.94 -24.45
N GLY A 2 -6.66 3.37 -24.39
CA GLY A 2 -7.40 3.55 -23.15
C GLY A 2 -7.73 2.26 -22.41
N SER A 3 -7.37 2.21 -21.13
CA SER A 3 -7.94 1.25 -20.17
C SER A 3 -9.12 1.91 -19.47
N ALA A 4 -10.30 1.34 -19.67
CA ALA A 4 -11.50 1.72 -18.97
C ALA A 4 -11.32 1.54 -17.46
N LEU A 5 -11.75 2.55 -16.68
CA LEU A 5 -11.89 2.49 -15.24
C LEU A 5 -12.88 1.36 -14.88
N HIS A 6 -12.37 0.22 -14.43
CA HIS A 6 -13.22 -0.86 -13.94
C HIS A 6 -13.54 -0.57 -12.46
N VAL A 7 -14.59 0.22 -12.22
CA VAL A 7 -15.16 0.37 -10.87
C VAL A 7 -15.96 -0.91 -10.57
N GLY A 8 -15.29 -1.90 -10.01
CA GLY A 8 -15.94 -3.12 -9.52
C GLY A 8 -16.75 -2.83 -8.26
N TRP A 9 -18.06 -2.66 -8.39
CA TRP A 9 -18.97 -2.71 -7.25
C TRP A 9 -19.24 -4.18 -6.91
N GLY A 10 -18.50 -4.71 -5.94
CA GLY A 10 -18.76 -6.04 -5.39
C GLY A 10 -19.88 -5.99 -4.37
N VAL A 11 -21.13 -6.22 -4.80
CA VAL A 11 -22.25 -6.53 -3.89
C VAL A 11 -22.56 -8.03 -3.99
N GLY A 12 -22.18 -8.78 -2.96
CA GLY A 12 -22.78 -10.05 -2.56
C GLY A 12 -22.30 -11.34 -3.26
N GLY A 13 -21.97 -12.36 -2.45
CA GLY A 13 -22.14 -13.76 -2.87
C GLY A 13 -20.99 -14.74 -2.67
N GLY A 14 -19.86 -14.35 -2.08
CA GLY A 14 -18.80 -15.28 -1.72
C GLY A 14 -17.87 -14.67 -0.69
N GLY A 15 -17.57 -15.38 0.40
CA GLY A 15 -16.70 -14.93 1.49
C GLY A 15 -15.22 -14.84 1.09
N GLY A 16 -14.91 -14.13 0.01
CA GLY A 16 -13.56 -13.88 -0.48
C GLY A 16 -13.00 -12.56 0.05
N ASP A 17 -11.67 -12.48 0.14
CA ASP A 17 -10.94 -11.28 0.52
C ASP A 17 -11.07 -10.17 -0.54
N ILE A 18 -12.19 -9.45 -0.54
CA ILE A 18 -12.48 -8.39 -1.51
C ILE A 18 -11.44 -7.26 -1.48
N TRP A 19 -10.93 -6.93 -0.29
CA TRP A 19 -9.90 -5.90 -0.13
C TRP A 19 -8.61 -6.33 -0.81
N GLY A 20 -8.12 -7.54 -0.52
CA GLY A 20 -6.93 -8.08 -1.15
C GLY A 20 -7.06 -8.16 -2.67
N GLN A 21 -8.24 -8.55 -3.19
CA GLN A 21 -8.50 -8.60 -4.63
C GLN A 21 -8.44 -7.24 -5.30
N VAL A 22 -9.10 -6.22 -4.72
CA VAL A 22 -9.13 -4.86 -5.28
C VAL A 22 -7.74 -4.24 -5.21
N THR A 23 -7.06 -4.30 -4.06
CA THR A 23 -5.72 -3.71 -3.93
C THR A 23 -4.72 -4.41 -4.84
N ALA A 24 -4.78 -5.74 -4.99
CA ALA A 24 -3.90 -6.46 -5.92
C ALA A 24 -4.19 -6.11 -7.39
N ALA A 25 -5.45 -5.84 -7.74
CA ALA A 25 -5.80 -5.38 -9.09
C ALA A 25 -5.25 -3.97 -9.34
N CYS A 26 -5.39 -3.06 -8.38
CA CYS A 26 -4.83 -1.71 -8.44
C CYS A 26 -3.30 -1.71 -8.59
N ASP A 27 -2.60 -2.48 -7.75
CA ASP A 27 -1.14 -2.64 -7.81
C ASP A 27 -0.68 -3.13 -9.19
N ARG A 28 -1.33 -4.16 -9.74
CA ARG A 28 -1.01 -4.70 -11.09
C ARG A 28 -1.24 -3.70 -12.23
N GLN A 29 -2.13 -2.73 -12.04
CA GLN A 29 -2.48 -1.74 -13.06
C GLN A 29 -1.81 -0.38 -12.82
N GLY A 30 -0.99 -0.24 -11.77
CA GLY A 30 -0.42 1.04 -11.37
C GLY A 30 -1.47 2.08 -11.02
N GLN A 31 -2.63 1.66 -10.51
CA GLN A 31 -3.74 2.56 -10.17
C GLN A 31 -3.79 2.84 -8.68
N SER A 32 -3.97 4.11 -8.32
CA SER A 32 -4.33 4.49 -6.96
C SER A 32 -5.77 4.10 -6.64
N TRP A 33 -6.08 4.01 -5.36
CA TRP A 33 -7.43 3.74 -4.86
C TRP A 33 -7.69 4.55 -3.60
N ALA A 34 -8.97 4.72 -3.27
CA ALA A 34 -9.41 5.27 -2.01
C ALA A 34 -10.53 4.36 -1.48
N SER A 35 -10.41 3.90 -0.23
CA SER A 35 -11.46 3.11 0.39
C SER A 35 -12.60 4.02 0.88
N TRP A 36 -13.82 3.54 0.72
CA TRP A 36 -15.00 4.12 1.33
C TRP A 36 -15.48 3.23 2.50
N ALA A 37 -15.76 3.74 3.70
CA ALA A 37 -15.56 5.09 4.22
C ALA A 37 -14.47 5.09 5.31
N TYR A 38 -13.67 6.15 5.40
CA TYR A 38 -12.70 6.31 6.50
C TYR A 38 -13.37 6.49 7.87
N LYS A 39 -14.55 7.12 7.91
CA LYS A 39 -15.32 7.38 9.12
C LYS A 39 -16.81 7.21 8.87
N SER A 40 -17.51 6.63 9.83
CA SER A 40 -18.97 6.62 9.87
C SER A 40 -19.47 7.97 10.39
N PHE A 41 -20.25 8.69 9.57
CA PHE A 41 -20.98 9.87 10.00
C PHE A 41 -22.44 9.48 10.22
N CYS A 42 -22.87 9.43 11.48
CA CYS A 42 -24.29 9.46 11.85
C CYS A 42 -24.52 10.73 12.68
N ILE A 43 -25.51 11.53 12.27
CA ILE A 43 -26.00 12.67 13.03
C ILE A 43 -27.28 12.32 13.82
N ASP A 44 -27.96 11.23 13.45
CA ASP A 44 -29.27 10.90 14.02
C ASP A 44 -29.18 9.85 15.14
N ASP A 45 -30.14 9.89 16.05
CA ASP A 45 -30.29 8.97 17.20
C ASP A 45 -31.33 7.85 16.92
N ALA A 46 -32.06 7.93 15.80
CA ALA A 46 -32.93 6.89 15.29
C ALA A 46 -32.81 6.72 13.74
N PRO A 47 -33.10 5.52 13.18
CA PRO A 47 -33.01 5.26 11.74
C PRO A 47 -34.03 6.11 10.95
N ALA A 48 -33.55 7.13 10.26
CA ALA A 48 -34.35 7.95 9.37
C ALA A 48 -34.56 7.24 8.02
N HIS A 49 -35.68 6.51 7.93
CA HIS A 49 -36.44 6.18 6.71
C HIS A 49 -35.80 5.25 5.65
N GLY A 50 -36.52 4.17 5.33
CA GLY A 50 -36.11 3.08 4.43
C GLY A 50 -36.15 3.39 2.91
N GLU A 51 -35.61 4.52 2.45
CA GLU A 51 -35.76 4.95 1.04
C GLU A 51 -34.45 5.34 0.30
N GLY A 52 -33.32 4.69 0.56
CA GLY A 52 -32.13 4.92 -0.29
C GLY A 52 -31.19 3.76 -0.40
N GLN A 53 -30.50 3.65 -1.55
CA GLN A 53 -29.40 2.69 -1.77
C GLN A 53 -28.25 2.85 -0.77
N CYS A 54 -28.11 4.04 -0.19
CA CYS A 54 -27.18 4.27 0.90
C CYS A 54 -27.59 3.50 2.17
N GLY A 55 -28.87 3.08 2.27
CA GLY A 55 -29.61 2.30 3.30
C GLY A 55 -28.78 1.39 4.20
N ALA A 56 -27.86 0.69 3.57
CA ALA A 56 -27.10 -0.40 4.12
C ALA A 56 -25.57 -0.13 4.18
N PHE A 57 -25.05 1.07 3.86
CA PHE A 57 -23.63 1.26 3.48
C PHE A 57 -22.86 2.60 3.84
N GLY A 58 -23.06 3.27 4.98
CA GLY A 58 -22.34 4.54 5.45
C GLY A 58 -22.85 5.98 5.03
N CYS A 59 -23.39 6.89 5.92
CA CYS A 59 -24.23 8.17 5.78
C CYS A 59 -25.75 8.20 6.28
N CYS A 60 -26.07 8.36 7.59
CA CYS A 60 -27.40 8.32 8.34
C CYS A 60 -28.47 7.25 7.97
N ARG A 61 -28.34 6.73 6.77
CA ARG A 61 -29.18 5.85 6.00
C ARG A 61 -28.41 4.56 5.87
N THR A 62 -27.55 4.18 6.80
CA THR A 62 -26.27 3.56 6.41
C THR A 62 -25.66 2.66 7.47
N GLY A 63 -26.49 2.36 8.45
CA GLY A 63 -26.16 1.56 9.61
C GLY A 63 -25.85 2.42 10.83
N TYR A 64 -26.65 2.21 11.87
CA TYR A 64 -26.13 2.21 13.24
C TYR A 64 -25.10 1.10 13.35
N GLY A 65 -23.95 1.40 13.94
CA GLY A 65 -22.86 0.50 14.33
C GLY A 65 -22.88 -0.92 13.74
N GLY A 66 -21.95 -1.18 12.82
CA GLY A 66 -21.65 -2.54 12.36
C GLY A 66 -21.29 -2.71 10.89
N HIS A 67 -20.73 -1.73 10.19
CA HIS A 67 -20.38 -1.86 8.77
C HIS A 67 -18.87 -1.62 8.53
N MET A 68 -18.22 -2.61 7.92
CA MET A 68 -16.76 -2.77 7.68
C MET A 68 -15.84 -2.79 8.92
N PHE A 69 -16.25 -2.21 10.05
CA PHE A 69 -15.41 -2.05 11.24
C PHE A 69 -16.00 -2.62 12.55
N GLY A 70 -17.12 -3.35 12.47
CA GLY A 70 -17.83 -3.87 13.65
C GLY A 70 -18.46 -2.74 14.49
N ASN A 71 -18.65 -2.99 15.78
CA ASN A 71 -19.08 -1.97 16.76
C ASN A 71 -17.91 -1.11 17.27
N ALA A 72 -16.70 -1.31 16.72
CA ALA A 72 -15.49 -0.69 17.20
C ALA A 72 -15.27 0.67 16.53
N THR A 73 -14.72 1.62 17.30
CA THR A 73 -14.27 2.94 16.81
C THR A 73 -13.02 2.85 15.91
N ILE A 74 -12.38 1.68 15.89
CA ILE A 74 -11.16 1.38 15.13
C ILE A 74 -11.47 0.19 14.21
N PRO A 75 -11.05 0.22 12.93
CA PRO A 75 -11.15 -0.94 12.06
C PRO A 75 -10.59 -2.21 12.70
N PRO A 76 -11.20 -3.40 12.53
CA PRO A 76 -10.60 -4.63 13.01
C PRO A 76 -9.23 -4.82 12.35
N LEU A 77 -8.33 -5.47 13.09
CA LEU A 77 -6.91 -5.55 12.76
C LEU A 77 -6.65 -6.15 11.38
N ASP A 78 -7.51 -7.07 10.94
CA ASP A 78 -7.46 -7.68 9.62
C ASP A 78 -7.70 -6.67 8.49
N ALA A 79 -8.67 -5.75 8.65
CA ALA A 79 -8.92 -4.67 7.71
C ALA A 79 -7.77 -3.66 7.71
N GLN A 80 -7.23 -3.33 8.88
CA GLN A 80 -6.05 -2.46 8.98
C GLN A 80 -4.85 -3.06 8.24
N ALA A 81 -4.55 -4.34 8.47
CA ALA A 81 -3.43 -5.02 7.84
C ALA A 81 -3.56 -5.09 6.31
N LYS A 82 -4.78 -5.16 5.77
CA LYS A 82 -4.99 -5.20 4.31
C LYS A 82 -4.83 -3.83 3.65
N LEU A 83 -5.22 -2.76 4.34
CA LEU A 83 -5.24 -1.40 3.80
C LEU A 83 -3.95 -0.61 4.11
N ALA A 84 -3.30 -0.88 5.24
CA ALA A 84 -2.06 -0.24 5.66
C ALA A 84 -0.83 -0.91 5.01
N ARG A 85 -0.79 -0.89 3.68
CA ARG A 85 0.22 -1.54 2.84
C ARG A 85 1.52 -0.72 2.83
N THR A 86 2.64 -1.38 2.53
CA THR A 86 3.87 -0.71 2.10
C THR A 86 3.70 -0.28 0.64
N TYR A 87 4.01 0.98 0.31
CA TYR A 87 3.86 1.52 -1.04
C TYR A 87 4.84 2.67 -1.30
N ALA A 88 5.04 3.05 -2.56
CA ALA A 88 5.91 4.15 -2.95
C ALA A 88 5.09 5.42 -3.24
N PRO A 89 4.95 6.38 -2.28
CA PRO A 89 4.22 7.62 -2.52
C PRO A 89 4.85 8.52 -3.58
N ALA A 90 6.17 8.43 -3.78
CA ALA A 90 6.88 9.18 -4.79
C ALA A 90 8.01 8.33 -5.38
N VAL A 91 8.12 8.28 -6.71
CA VAL A 91 9.16 7.52 -7.42
C VAL A 91 9.90 8.46 -8.36
N SER A 92 11.22 8.50 -8.27
CA SER A 92 12.06 9.32 -9.15
C SER A 92 12.36 8.60 -10.47
N GLY A 93 11.31 8.32 -11.24
CA GLY A 93 11.40 7.58 -12.49
C GLY A 93 10.05 7.07 -12.97
N GLU A 94 10.08 6.22 -14.00
CA GLU A 94 8.89 5.53 -14.51
C GLU A 94 8.66 4.23 -13.73
N ILE A 95 7.49 4.10 -13.09
CA ILE A 95 7.12 2.87 -12.38
C ILE A 95 6.81 1.79 -13.40
N LEU A 96 7.56 0.67 -13.33
CA LEU A 96 7.31 -0.52 -14.15
C LEU A 96 6.39 -1.49 -13.40
N THR A 97 6.66 -1.72 -12.11
CA THR A 97 5.82 -2.54 -11.22
C THR A 97 5.85 -2.00 -9.79
N SER A 98 4.74 -2.12 -9.07
CA SER A 98 4.66 -1.86 -7.63
C SER A 98 3.68 -2.84 -7.00
N LEU A 99 4.19 -3.76 -6.19
CA LEU A 99 3.43 -4.90 -5.69
C LEU A 99 3.67 -5.08 -4.20
N PHE A 100 2.60 -5.17 -3.41
CA PHE A 100 2.66 -5.62 -2.03
C PHE A 100 1.97 -6.99 -1.89
N ASP A 101 2.71 -7.98 -1.42
CA ASP A 101 2.20 -9.31 -1.12
C ASP A 101 1.66 -9.34 0.33
N PRO A 102 0.33 -9.43 0.53
CA PRO A 102 -0.26 -9.44 1.87
C PRO A 102 0.03 -10.74 2.65
N ALA A 103 0.48 -11.81 2.00
CA ALA A 103 0.80 -13.07 2.68
C ALA A 103 2.21 -13.05 3.30
N THR A 104 3.17 -12.43 2.62
CA THR A 104 4.58 -12.36 3.08
C THR A 104 4.97 -10.98 3.61
N HIS A 105 4.10 -9.99 3.46
CA HIS A 105 4.36 -8.57 3.71
C HIS A 105 5.56 -8.02 2.91
N THR A 106 5.89 -8.67 1.79
CA THR A 106 6.97 -8.22 0.90
C THR A 106 6.43 -7.17 -0.05
N PHE A 107 7.13 -6.05 -0.14
CA PHE A 107 6.92 -5.01 -1.13
C PHE A 107 8.02 -5.06 -2.18
N THR A 108 7.65 -5.04 -3.46
CA THR A 108 8.58 -4.92 -4.58
C THR A 108 8.19 -3.73 -5.44
N LEU A 109 9.16 -2.85 -5.69
CA LEU A 109 9.06 -1.73 -6.63
C LEU A 109 10.13 -1.90 -7.70
N THR A 110 9.73 -2.00 -8.97
CA THR A 110 10.65 -1.90 -10.10
C THR A 110 10.34 -0.63 -10.88
N TYR A 111 11.37 0.18 -11.15
CA TYR A 111 11.21 1.45 -11.87
C TYR A 111 12.43 1.76 -12.74
N ALA A 112 12.20 2.44 -13.86
CA ALA A 112 13.25 3.01 -14.69
C ALA A 112 13.65 4.39 -14.12
N PRO A 113 14.88 4.57 -13.61
CA PRO A 113 15.28 5.84 -13.00
C PRO A 113 15.28 6.98 -14.02
N GLY A 114 14.78 8.15 -13.59
CA GLY A 114 14.79 9.35 -14.44
C GLY A 114 16.21 9.86 -14.72
N ALA A 115 16.39 10.54 -15.86
CA ALA A 115 17.68 11.12 -16.24
C ALA A 115 18.16 12.15 -15.18
N PRO A 116 19.44 12.10 -14.75
CA PRO A 116 19.99 13.11 -13.85
C PRO A 116 19.81 14.52 -14.42
N GLY A 117 19.17 15.41 -13.67
CA GLY A 117 19.04 16.83 -14.03
C GLY A 117 17.79 17.23 -14.82
N ALA A 118 16.89 16.29 -15.18
CA ALA A 118 15.61 16.60 -15.83
C ALA A 118 14.52 17.10 -14.85
N GLY A 119 14.91 17.92 -13.85
CA GLY A 119 14.02 18.36 -12.76
C GLY A 119 14.18 17.59 -11.45
N GLY A 120 15.12 16.64 -11.40
CA GLY A 120 15.67 16.12 -10.15
C GLY A 120 16.16 14.69 -10.29
N ALA A 121 17.42 14.43 -9.91
CA ALA A 121 17.79 13.15 -9.32
C ALA A 121 17.08 13.07 -7.96
N GLY A 122 15.76 12.90 -8.02
CA GLY A 122 14.90 12.86 -6.85
C GLY A 122 15.14 11.58 -6.07
N ALA A 123 14.78 11.60 -4.80
CA ALA A 123 14.70 10.37 -4.06
C ALA A 123 13.33 9.73 -4.28
N THR A 124 13.33 8.41 -4.46
CA THR A 124 12.13 7.59 -4.35
C THR A 124 11.82 7.42 -2.87
N GLU A 125 10.58 7.71 -2.49
CA GLU A 125 10.07 7.53 -1.14
C GLU A 125 9.24 6.25 -1.08
N ILE A 126 9.42 5.46 -0.02
CA ILE A 126 8.64 4.24 0.23
C ILE A 126 8.09 4.34 1.64
N PHE A 127 6.77 4.38 1.79
CA PHE A 127 6.11 4.27 3.08
C PHE A 127 6.13 2.81 3.55
N THR A 128 6.47 2.58 4.82
CA THR A 128 6.52 1.24 5.41
C THR A 128 5.56 1.13 6.61
N SER A 129 4.76 0.06 6.63
CA SER A 129 3.79 -0.20 7.70
C SER A 129 4.46 -0.91 8.87
N ASP A 130 5.33 -0.19 9.57
CA ASP A 130 6.26 -0.78 10.56
C ASP A 130 5.55 -1.59 11.64
N LYS A 131 4.46 -1.05 12.20
CA LYS A 131 3.76 -1.70 13.32
C LYS A 131 2.96 -2.92 12.92
N LEU A 132 2.50 -3.00 11.67
CA LEU A 132 1.59 -4.05 11.21
C LEU A 132 2.33 -5.13 10.41
N HIS A 133 3.35 -4.74 9.65
CA HIS A 133 4.02 -5.62 8.69
C HIS A 133 5.49 -5.90 9.01
N TYR A 134 6.15 -5.00 9.75
CA TYR A 134 7.57 -5.11 10.08
C TYR A 134 7.86 -4.88 11.58
N PRO A 135 7.13 -5.54 12.51
CA PRO A 135 7.27 -5.29 13.94
C PRO A 135 8.68 -5.58 14.47
N ASP A 136 9.37 -6.55 13.85
CA ASP A 136 10.75 -6.94 14.17
C ASP A 136 11.78 -6.26 13.26
N GLY A 137 11.35 -5.28 12.46
CA GLY A 137 12.16 -4.62 11.44
C GLY A 137 12.00 -5.22 10.05
N MET A 138 12.71 -4.60 9.09
CA MET A 138 12.64 -4.96 7.68
C MET A 138 14.03 -5.07 7.06
N SER A 139 14.16 -5.94 6.07
CA SER A 139 15.30 -6.04 5.17
C SER A 139 14.99 -5.27 3.88
N VAL A 140 16.01 -4.64 3.30
CA VAL A 140 15.90 -3.92 2.02
C VAL A 140 16.97 -4.44 1.08
N ALA A 141 16.54 -4.99 -0.06
CA ALA A 141 17.41 -5.40 -1.15
C ALA A 141 17.26 -4.45 -2.34
N VAL A 142 18.38 -4.17 -3.00
CA VAL A 142 18.46 -3.31 -4.19
C VAL A 142 19.10 -4.12 -5.31
N GLU A 143 18.42 -4.21 -6.44
CA GLU A 143 18.89 -4.90 -7.63
C GLU A 143 18.84 -3.99 -8.85
N PRO A 144 19.90 -3.92 -9.67
CA PRO A 144 21.22 -4.53 -9.44
C PRO A 144 21.92 -3.97 -8.20
N GLU A 145 22.83 -4.75 -7.62
CA GLU A 145 23.60 -4.30 -6.46
C GLU A 145 24.35 -2.99 -6.78
N GLY A 146 24.28 -2.03 -5.87
CA GLY A 146 24.93 -0.73 -6.04
C GLY A 146 24.19 0.25 -6.96
N SER A 147 23.08 -0.13 -7.60
CA SER A 147 22.28 0.76 -8.48
C SER A 147 21.49 1.84 -7.74
N ALA A 148 21.27 1.68 -6.44
CA ALA A 148 20.70 2.69 -5.56
C ALA A 148 21.29 2.58 -4.16
N THR A 149 21.28 3.69 -3.44
CA THR A 149 21.48 3.72 -1.98
C THR A 149 20.14 3.99 -1.31
N TRP A 150 19.98 3.57 -0.06
CA TRP A 150 18.77 3.84 0.71
C TRP A 150 19.11 4.24 2.14
N LYS A 151 18.20 5.00 2.75
CA LYS A 151 18.25 5.35 4.16
C LYS A 151 16.87 5.18 4.79
N ARG A 152 16.86 4.77 6.06
CA ARG A 152 15.65 4.76 6.87
C ARG A 152 15.26 6.19 7.23
N VAL A 153 13.97 6.49 7.14
CA VAL A 153 13.37 7.74 7.64
C VAL A 153 12.14 7.41 8.51
N PRO A 154 11.57 8.37 9.26
CA PRO A 154 10.33 8.13 9.97
C PRO A 154 9.24 7.59 9.03
N ASN A 155 8.65 6.45 9.36
CA ASN A 155 7.58 5.79 8.61
C ASN A 155 7.94 5.33 7.18
N GLY A 156 9.23 5.17 6.85
CA GLY A 156 9.58 4.74 5.50
C GLY A 156 11.06 4.69 5.15
N LEU A 157 11.32 4.68 3.84
CA LEU A 157 12.62 4.71 3.21
C LEU A 157 12.72 5.88 2.24
N VAL A 158 13.94 6.36 2.08
CA VAL A 158 14.35 7.24 0.99
C VAL A 158 15.42 6.51 0.19
N VAL A 159 15.16 6.29 -1.10
CA VAL A 159 16.02 5.56 -2.04
C VAL A 159 16.51 6.52 -3.12
N VAL A 160 17.82 6.52 -3.38
CA VAL A 160 18.44 7.38 -4.37
C VAL A 160 19.22 6.52 -5.36
N ALA A 161 18.82 6.55 -6.63
CA ALA A 161 19.54 5.88 -7.70
C ALA A 161 20.98 6.43 -7.79
N THR A 162 21.95 5.54 -7.97
CA THR A 162 23.35 5.92 -8.13
C THR A 162 23.66 6.08 -9.62
N GLY A 163 24.48 7.06 -9.96
CA GLY A 163 24.91 7.30 -11.35
C GLY A 163 25.86 6.26 -11.95
N ALA A 164 26.06 5.10 -11.29
CA ALA A 164 26.62 3.90 -11.93
C ALA A 164 25.71 3.54 -13.13
N PRO A 165 26.18 2.86 -14.20
CA PRO A 165 25.45 2.81 -15.47
C PRO A 165 24.02 2.41 -15.17
N LEU A 166 23.11 3.40 -15.25
CA LEU A 166 21.74 3.25 -14.81
C LEU A 166 21.23 2.09 -15.63
N THR A 167 21.05 0.95 -14.98
CA THR A 167 20.38 -0.14 -15.65
C THR A 167 18.99 0.38 -16.01
N ASP A 168 18.43 -0.13 -17.11
CA ASP A 168 17.12 0.32 -17.60
C ASP A 168 16.03 0.23 -16.51
N GLN A 169 16.28 -0.55 -15.44
CA GLN A 169 15.43 -0.65 -14.26
C GLN A 169 16.23 -0.85 -12.97
N ILE A 170 15.67 -0.38 -11.86
CA ILE A 170 16.07 -0.66 -10.48
C ILE A 170 14.90 -1.37 -9.80
N THR A 171 15.19 -2.45 -9.07
CA THR A 171 14.22 -3.16 -8.22
C THR A 171 14.59 -2.98 -6.75
N ILE A 172 13.62 -2.53 -5.95
CA ILE A 172 13.70 -2.43 -4.50
C ILE A 172 12.75 -3.44 -3.90
N THR A 173 13.28 -4.30 -3.03
CA THR A 173 12.48 -5.28 -2.27
C THR A 173 12.57 -4.98 -0.78
N VAL A 174 11.43 -4.76 -0.14
CA VAL A 174 11.29 -4.56 1.31
C VAL A 174 10.56 -5.77 1.88
N SER A 175 11.16 -6.48 2.83
CA SER A 175 10.58 -7.69 3.43
C SER A 175 10.77 -7.71 4.95
N PRO A 176 9.94 -8.46 5.72
CA PRO A 176 10.18 -8.62 7.15
C PRO A 176 11.54 -9.27 7.43
N VAL A 177 12.23 -8.82 8.49
CA VAL A 177 13.39 -9.57 9.00
C VAL A 177 12.88 -10.89 9.57
N ASN A 178 13.50 -12.01 9.19
CA ASN A 178 13.23 -13.29 9.85
C ASN A 178 13.99 -13.34 11.18
N PRO A 179 13.32 -13.26 12.35
CA PRO A 179 14.00 -13.24 13.64
C PRO A 179 14.75 -14.56 13.95
N SER A 180 14.49 -15.63 13.20
CA SER A 180 15.16 -16.94 13.34
C SER A 180 16.51 -17.05 12.63
N ARG A 181 16.96 -16.03 11.89
CA ARG A 181 18.32 -15.93 11.34
C ARG A 181 19.05 -14.73 11.95
N GLY A 182 19.34 -14.81 13.24
CA GLY A 182 20.36 -14.00 13.87
C GLY A 182 21.75 -14.33 13.30
N GLY A 183 22.01 -13.88 12.08
CA GLY A 183 23.32 -13.87 11.45
C GLY A 183 23.78 -12.42 11.36
N ALA A 184 24.84 -12.09 12.08
CA ALA A 184 25.50 -10.79 12.07
C ALA A 184 25.76 -10.30 10.65
N GLY A 185 25.31 -9.09 10.28
CA GLY A 185 25.65 -8.52 8.99
C GLY A 185 24.94 -7.22 8.60
N ALA A 186 25.64 -6.11 8.86
CA ALA A 186 25.71 -4.86 8.09
C ALA A 186 24.47 -3.92 7.98
N GLY A 187 24.68 -2.68 8.45
CA GLY A 187 23.91 -1.50 8.06
C GLY A 187 24.04 -0.34 9.03
N ARG A 188 25.19 0.35 9.01
CA ARG A 188 25.33 1.75 9.47
C ARG A 188 25.05 2.67 8.31
#